data_AF-A0A3L7NZV9-F1
#
_entry.id   AF-A0A3L7NZV9-F1
#
_cell.length_a   1.000
_cell.length_b   1.000
_cell.length_c   1.000
_cell.angle_alpha   90.00
_cell.angle_beta   90.00
_cell.angle_gamma   90.00
#
_symmetry.space_group_name_H-M   'P 1'
#
loop_
_entity.id
_entity.type
_entity.pdbx_description
1 polymer ?
#
loop_
_entity_poly.entity_id
_entity_poly.type
_entity_poly.pdbx_seq_one_letter_code
_entity_poly.pdbx_strand_id
1 'polypeptide(L)'
;MRDQQSTRSAAEPGTGPPLGSTRELTALSAGRRHDLDALRAFAMLLGVALHAALSFTGKPWIVVDSHSDESLAFFGQAVHGFRMQLFFLVSGFFAALVCNRRGMKAMLKNRLARILVPCLLALVTIQPLMILVAMRANTPPDGQAGDTPLIRTIRANDAESVDRMLGAGALVEKADPQHGIKPLSWAVLGGQTDIVRILLAKGGNFETENRDGARPLHAAAFMGRPEAAKLLLDRGADPKAKTNSGDTVMDVSFADADTTQGIAQAIGIPIDDWDQLEEGRKAVRELIAGELGLEQQENDEAWNLLGSYQALLSSDQWRVGPFHLIYTGIFGHLWFLWFLCWLVALQALIMTIGARMDWGAVGSKPPLWAGLALAVVLSALFQAFMGISTPGFGPDTATGILPPPHLLAYYAVFYLFGAYYFSFDSRHDSLGYLWWLWLPLALGILLPAGLAWREDRLLSVLLQTGYAWLMTLGMIGVFHRFLNWQNQTIRYCADSAYWLYLAHLPLVVWTQGLVRDWPMPALVKFSLVTAGCMVLLVASYQLLVRHTWLGKLLNGPRKIL
;
A
#
# COMPACT_ATOMS: atom_id res chain seq x y z
N MET A 1 70.81 -41.16 -52.90
CA MET A 1 71.21 -41.32 -51.48
C MET A 1 69.99 -40.90 -50.67
N ARG A 2 69.17 -41.87 -50.22
CA ARG A 2 69.09 -42.40 -48.83
C ARG A 2 68.71 -41.32 -47.82
N ASP A 3 67.81 -41.48 -46.86
CA ASP A 3 66.90 -42.56 -46.47
C ASP A 3 65.98 -41.99 -45.37
N GLN A 4 64.88 -42.69 -45.12
CA GLN A 4 63.91 -42.49 -44.04
C GLN A 4 64.48 -42.80 -42.63
N GLN A 5 63.77 -42.31 -41.58
CA GLN A 5 63.43 -42.93 -40.27
C GLN A 5 63.63 -41.95 -39.09
N SER A 6 62.56 -41.49 -38.42
CA SER A 6 61.70 -42.19 -37.43
C SER A 6 62.27 -42.18 -36.01
N THR A 7 61.62 -41.41 -35.12
CA THR A 7 61.26 -41.89 -33.78
C THR A 7 59.88 -41.33 -33.38
N ARG A 8 58.92 -42.25 -33.24
CA ARG A 8 57.64 -42.08 -32.53
C ARG A 8 57.89 -41.91 -31.02
N SER A 9 57.04 -41.15 -30.34
CA SER A 9 56.59 -41.48 -28.99
C SER A 9 55.11 -41.12 -28.87
N ALA A 10 54.33 -42.06 -28.37
CA ALA A 10 52.89 -42.00 -28.19
C ALA A 10 52.57 -41.84 -26.70
N ALA A 11 51.56 -41.03 -26.35
CA ALA A 11 50.70 -41.23 -25.17
C ALA A 11 49.52 -40.22 -25.14
N GLU A 12 48.35 -40.75 -25.49
CA GLU A 12 46.98 -40.48 -24.99
C GLU A 12 46.23 -39.14 -25.12
N PRO A 13 44.90 -39.20 -25.43
CA PRO A 13 44.00 -38.06 -25.54
C PRO A 13 43.34 -37.72 -24.19
N GLY A 14 43.66 -36.56 -23.63
CA GLY A 14 42.93 -36.00 -22.49
C GLY A 14 41.56 -35.49 -22.93
N THR A 15 40.52 -36.23 -22.56
CA THR A 15 39.11 -35.87 -22.62
C THR A 15 38.79 -34.69 -21.70
N GLY A 16 38.98 -33.47 -22.20
CA GLY A 16 38.31 -32.28 -21.65
C GLY A 16 36.89 -32.19 -22.22
N PRO A 17 35.86 -31.85 -21.41
CA PRO A 17 34.51 -31.69 -21.94
C PRO A 17 34.50 -30.59 -23.00
N PRO A 18 33.73 -30.74 -24.10
CA PRO A 18 33.68 -29.75 -25.16
C PRO A 18 33.19 -28.44 -24.55
N LEU A 19 33.93 -27.36 -24.81
CA LEU A 19 33.56 -25.99 -24.50
C LEU A 19 32.07 -25.80 -24.78
N GLY A 20 31.34 -25.41 -23.74
CA GLY A 20 29.90 -25.43 -23.71
C GLY A 20 29.28 -24.71 -24.89
N SER A 21 28.10 -25.23 -25.27
CA SER A 21 27.24 -24.74 -26.33
C SER A 21 27.27 -23.20 -26.47
N THR A 22 27.08 -22.71 -27.68
CA THR A 22 26.89 -21.28 -28.02
C THR A 22 25.93 -20.54 -27.08
N ARG A 23 25.05 -21.24 -26.34
CA ARG A 23 24.23 -20.74 -25.22
C ARG A 23 25.02 -20.26 -23.99
N GLU A 24 26.12 -20.91 -23.60
CA GLU A 24 26.96 -20.47 -22.47
C GLU A 24 27.78 -19.22 -22.82
N LEU A 25 28.31 -19.16 -24.05
CA LEU A 25 29.04 -17.99 -24.55
C LEU A 25 28.12 -16.78 -24.81
N THR A 26 26.87 -17.00 -25.24
CA THR A 26 25.88 -15.91 -25.34
C THR A 26 25.37 -15.46 -23.97
N ALA A 27 25.21 -16.37 -22.99
CA ALA A 27 24.85 -16.02 -21.62
C ALA A 27 25.93 -15.19 -20.90
N LEU A 28 27.21 -15.42 -21.21
CA LEU A 28 28.34 -14.62 -20.74
C LEU A 28 28.41 -13.21 -21.39
N SER A 29 27.76 -13.01 -22.55
CA SER A 29 27.71 -11.73 -23.28
C SER A 29 26.56 -10.79 -22.88
N ALA A 30 25.66 -11.22 -21.98
CA ALA A 30 24.50 -10.42 -21.59
C ALA A 30 24.93 -9.20 -20.75
N GLY A 31 25.14 -8.07 -21.43
CA GLY A 31 25.40 -6.76 -20.84
C GLY A 31 24.34 -6.38 -19.80
N ARG A 32 24.67 -5.41 -18.95
CA ARG A 32 23.77 -4.90 -17.90
C ARG A 32 22.51 -4.31 -18.54
N ARG A 33 21.33 -4.68 -18.04
CA ARG A 33 20.03 -4.14 -18.48
C ARG A 33 19.78 -2.78 -17.85
N HIS A 34 20.25 -1.73 -18.52
CA HIS A 34 20.13 -0.34 -18.07
C HIS A 34 18.68 0.15 -18.01
N ASP A 35 17.86 -0.32 -18.96
CA ASP A 35 16.42 -0.07 -19.05
C ASP A 35 15.69 -0.53 -17.79
N LEU A 36 15.90 -1.78 -17.36
CA LEU A 36 15.23 -2.35 -16.18
C LEU A 36 15.75 -1.79 -14.86
N ASP A 37 17.04 -1.43 -14.78
CA ASP A 37 17.59 -0.72 -13.62
C ASP A 37 16.93 0.66 -13.46
N ALA A 38 16.78 1.40 -14.56
CA ALA A 38 16.12 2.69 -14.59
C ALA A 38 14.62 2.57 -14.27
N LEU A 39 13.95 1.54 -14.79
CA LEU A 39 12.53 1.31 -14.57
C LEU A 39 12.20 1.01 -13.11
N ARG A 40 13.04 0.20 -12.45
CA ARG A 40 12.94 -0.03 -11.00
C ARG A 40 13.14 1.26 -10.21
N ALA A 41 14.13 2.07 -10.60
CA ALA A 41 14.41 3.35 -9.97
C ALA A 41 13.22 4.30 -10.09
N PHE A 42 12.63 4.38 -11.28
CA PHE A 42 11.43 5.15 -11.54
C PHE A 42 10.26 4.71 -10.65
N ALA A 43 9.98 3.40 -10.56
CA ALA A 43 8.92 2.89 -9.69
C ALA A 43 9.12 3.24 -8.20
N MET A 44 10.38 3.30 -7.74
CA MET A 44 10.69 3.73 -6.37
C MET A 44 10.47 5.24 -6.19
N LEU A 45 11.01 6.07 -7.10
CA LEU A 45 10.90 7.54 -7.02
C LEU A 45 9.46 8.01 -7.18
N LEU A 46 8.67 7.36 -8.03
CA LEU A 46 7.24 7.60 -8.18
C LEU A 46 6.47 7.34 -6.87
N GLY A 47 6.96 6.41 -6.05
CA GLY A 47 6.41 6.17 -4.70
C GLY A 47 6.72 7.31 -3.72
N VAL A 48 7.88 7.96 -3.85
CA VAL A 48 8.19 9.17 -3.06
C VAL A 48 7.25 10.31 -3.44
N ALA A 49 7.02 10.51 -4.74
CA ALA A 49 6.07 11.51 -5.23
C ALA A 49 4.63 11.21 -4.79
N LEU A 50 4.21 9.94 -4.82
CA LEU A 50 2.90 9.53 -4.30
C LEU A 50 2.72 9.95 -2.84
N HIS A 51 3.64 9.58 -1.95
CA HIS A 51 3.50 9.92 -0.52
C HIS A 51 3.60 11.44 -0.26
N ALA A 52 4.36 12.17 -1.07
CA ALA A 52 4.38 13.63 -1.03
C ALA A 52 3.02 14.24 -1.42
N ALA A 53 2.30 13.62 -2.36
CA ALA A 53 0.98 14.07 -2.80
C ALA A 53 -0.13 13.80 -1.78
N LEU A 54 -0.05 12.72 -0.99
CA LEU A 54 -1.16 12.24 -0.13
C LEU A 54 -1.75 13.32 0.79
N SER A 55 -0.92 14.18 1.39
CA SER A 55 -1.37 15.27 2.27
C SER A 55 -2.29 16.28 1.58
N PHE A 56 -2.20 16.40 0.25
CA PHE A 56 -2.94 17.36 -0.57
C PHE A 56 -4.14 16.74 -1.29
N THR A 57 -4.45 15.46 -1.05
CA THR A 57 -5.54 14.77 -1.75
C THR A 57 -6.90 14.96 -1.08
N GLY A 58 -6.95 15.55 0.11
CA GLY A 58 -8.15 15.61 0.94
C GLY A 58 -8.52 14.29 1.62
N LYS A 59 -7.73 13.22 1.41
CA LYS A 59 -7.94 11.90 2.02
C LYS A 59 -7.19 11.76 3.34
N PRO A 60 -7.61 10.82 4.22
CA PRO A 60 -6.91 10.53 5.46
C PRO A 60 -5.43 10.20 5.22
N TRP A 61 -4.56 11.00 5.82
CA TRP A 61 -3.12 10.83 5.83
C TRP A 61 -2.56 11.37 7.15
N ILE A 62 -1.31 11.03 7.48
CA ILE A 62 -0.63 11.49 8.71
C ILE A 62 -0.66 13.01 8.84
N VAL A 63 -0.58 13.73 7.72
CA VAL A 63 -0.73 15.19 7.67
C VAL A 63 -1.78 15.52 6.62
N VAL A 64 -2.82 16.23 7.00
CA VAL A 64 -3.82 16.76 6.06
C VAL A 64 -3.55 18.25 5.87
N ASP A 65 -3.28 18.67 4.63
CA ASP A 65 -3.04 20.08 4.30
C ASP A 65 -4.32 20.90 4.37
N SER A 66 -4.18 22.21 4.61
CA SER A 66 -5.29 23.18 4.56
C SER A 66 -5.94 23.29 3.18
N HIS A 67 -5.23 22.93 2.11
CA HIS A 67 -5.70 22.98 0.73
C HIS A 67 -5.56 21.60 0.08
N SER A 68 -6.63 21.13 -0.56
CA SER A 68 -6.66 19.88 -1.33
C SER A 68 -6.87 20.13 -2.81
N ASP A 69 -6.35 19.23 -3.66
CA ASP A 69 -6.52 19.29 -5.11
C ASP A 69 -6.84 17.90 -5.68
N GLU A 70 -7.91 17.82 -6.47
CA GLU A 70 -8.42 16.56 -7.04
C GLU A 70 -7.45 15.95 -8.06
N SER A 71 -6.66 16.77 -8.78
CA SER A 71 -5.67 16.26 -9.73
C SER A 71 -4.57 15.46 -9.02
N LEU A 72 -4.22 15.82 -7.78
CA LEU A 72 -3.27 15.07 -6.95
C LEU A 72 -3.87 13.75 -6.45
N ALA A 73 -5.18 13.72 -6.19
CA ALA A 73 -5.90 12.48 -5.88
C ALA A 73 -5.93 11.54 -7.09
N PHE A 74 -6.22 12.05 -8.29
CA PHE A 74 -6.16 11.29 -9.54
C PHE A 74 -4.75 10.75 -9.82
N PHE A 75 -3.72 11.59 -9.67
CA PHE A 75 -2.32 11.17 -9.75
C PHE A 75 -2.01 10.04 -8.76
N GLY A 76 -2.51 10.17 -7.51
CA GLY A 76 -2.33 9.16 -6.48
C GLY A 76 -2.87 7.80 -6.88
N GLN A 77 -4.10 7.74 -7.40
CA GLN A 77 -4.72 6.50 -7.88
C GLN A 77 -4.00 5.92 -9.10
N ALA A 78 -3.63 6.79 -10.05
CA ALA A 78 -2.89 6.37 -11.23
C ALA A 78 -1.58 5.67 -10.84
N VAL A 79 -0.84 6.22 -9.88
CA VAL A 79 0.41 5.62 -9.39
C VAL A 79 0.15 4.35 -8.58
N HIS A 80 -0.82 4.38 -7.66
CA HIS A 80 -1.12 3.27 -6.76
C HIS A 80 -1.49 1.99 -7.52
N GLY A 81 -2.25 2.12 -8.61
CA GLY A 81 -2.78 0.98 -9.36
C GLY A 81 -1.77 0.09 -10.12
N PHE A 82 -0.53 0.52 -10.35
CA PHE A 82 0.47 -0.30 -11.10
C PHE A 82 1.88 -0.33 -10.52
N ARG A 83 2.25 0.64 -9.67
CA ARG A 83 3.66 0.85 -9.28
C ARG A 83 4.26 -0.37 -8.58
N MET A 84 3.51 -1.02 -7.69
CA MET A 84 4.00 -2.18 -6.94
C MET A 84 4.10 -3.42 -7.83
N GLN A 85 3.14 -3.64 -8.73
CA GLN A 85 3.13 -4.70 -9.72
C GLN A 85 4.39 -4.64 -10.60
N LEU A 86 4.69 -3.45 -11.12
CA LEU A 86 5.91 -3.18 -11.87
C LEU A 86 7.17 -3.49 -11.06
N PHE A 87 7.22 -3.02 -9.80
CA PHE A 87 8.36 -3.27 -8.91
C PHE A 87 8.59 -4.76 -8.65
N PHE A 88 7.54 -5.54 -8.35
CA PHE A 88 7.66 -6.98 -8.09
C PHE A 88 8.05 -7.76 -9.35
N LEU A 89 7.52 -7.39 -10.53
CA LEU A 89 7.92 -7.99 -11.80
C LEU A 89 9.41 -7.81 -12.07
N VAL A 90 9.91 -6.57 -11.97
CA VAL A 90 11.34 -6.29 -12.21
C VAL A 90 12.22 -6.98 -11.15
N SER A 91 11.73 -7.09 -9.91
CA SER A 91 12.43 -7.81 -8.84
C SER A 91 12.57 -9.31 -9.13
N GLY A 92 11.52 -9.95 -9.64
CA GLY A 92 11.54 -11.35 -10.06
C GLY A 92 12.49 -11.61 -11.23
N PHE A 93 12.52 -10.71 -12.21
CA PHE A 93 13.49 -10.74 -13.31
C PHE A 93 14.94 -10.73 -12.79
N PHE A 94 15.28 -9.80 -11.91
CA PHE A 94 16.63 -9.73 -11.35
C PHE A 94 16.96 -10.92 -10.45
N ALA A 95 15.99 -11.47 -9.71
CA ALA A 95 16.19 -12.69 -8.92
C ALA A 95 16.57 -13.86 -9.81
N ALA A 96 15.82 -14.08 -10.90
CA ALA A 96 16.12 -15.10 -11.90
C ALA A 96 17.51 -14.88 -12.54
N LEU A 97 17.87 -13.64 -12.89
CA LEU A 97 19.19 -13.29 -13.42
C LEU A 97 20.33 -13.70 -12.47
N VAL A 98 20.21 -13.42 -11.18
CA VAL A 98 21.24 -13.78 -10.18
C VAL A 98 21.29 -15.29 -9.99
N CYS A 99 20.13 -15.97 -9.95
CA CYS A 99 20.07 -17.41 -9.86
C CYS A 99 20.76 -18.09 -11.05
N ASN A 100 20.52 -17.60 -12.27
CA ASN A 100 21.15 -18.14 -13.48
C ASN A 100 22.67 -17.92 -13.49
N ARG A 101 23.17 -16.78 -12.97
CA ARG A 101 24.60 -16.46 -12.97
C ARG A 101 25.40 -17.09 -11.83
N ARG A 102 24.79 -17.32 -10.66
CA ARG A 102 25.51 -17.68 -9.43
C ARG A 102 24.87 -18.85 -8.66
N GLY A 103 23.77 -19.40 -9.15
CA GLY A 103 23.00 -20.45 -8.49
C GLY A 103 22.06 -19.96 -7.38
N MET A 104 21.18 -20.87 -6.94
CA MET A 104 20.13 -20.60 -5.95
C MET A 104 20.66 -20.17 -4.58
N LYS A 105 21.71 -20.83 -4.06
CA LYS A 105 22.32 -20.48 -2.76
C LYS A 105 22.87 -19.05 -2.77
N ALA A 106 23.52 -18.65 -3.86
CA ALA A 106 24.04 -17.29 -4.00
C ALA A 106 22.93 -16.26 -4.17
N MET A 107 21.84 -16.61 -4.89
CA MET A 107 20.64 -15.77 -4.97
C MET A 107 20.07 -15.53 -3.57
N LEU A 108 19.78 -16.58 -2.79
CA LEU A 108 19.24 -16.46 -1.44
C LEU A 108 20.14 -15.59 -0.56
N LYS A 109 21.45 -15.86 -0.52
CA LYS A 109 22.41 -15.05 0.25
C LYS A 109 22.42 -13.58 -0.19
N ASN A 110 22.40 -13.32 -1.51
CA ASN A 110 22.40 -11.96 -2.03
C ASN A 110 21.10 -11.22 -1.70
N ARG A 111 19.95 -11.89 -1.83
CA ARG A 111 18.63 -11.32 -1.56
C ARG A 111 18.42 -11.07 -0.08
N LEU A 112 18.82 -12.02 0.78
CA LEU A 112 18.79 -11.86 2.24
C LEU A 112 19.59 -10.62 2.68
N ALA A 113 20.81 -10.48 2.18
CA ALA A 113 21.67 -9.33 2.52
C ALA A 113 21.12 -7.99 2.01
N ARG A 114 20.44 -7.96 0.85
CA ARG A 114 19.99 -6.71 0.21
C ARG A 114 18.55 -6.33 0.50
N ILE A 115 17.74 -7.26 1.01
CA ILE A 115 16.31 -7.08 1.25
C ILE A 115 16.03 -7.18 2.75
N LEU A 116 16.36 -8.32 3.38
CA LEU A 116 16.03 -8.55 4.79
C LEU A 116 16.85 -7.64 5.72
N VAL A 117 18.16 -7.52 5.51
CA VAL A 117 19.00 -6.69 6.39
C VAL A 117 18.56 -5.21 6.38
N PRO A 118 18.36 -4.55 5.22
CA PRO A 118 17.84 -3.19 5.21
C PRO A 118 16.43 -3.06 5.78
N CYS A 119 15.56 -4.07 5.58
CA CYS A 119 14.22 -4.10 6.15
C CYS A 119 14.26 -4.09 7.69
N LEU A 120 15.06 -4.97 8.30
CA LEU A 120 15.22 -5.05 9.75
C LEU A 120 15.88 -3.79 10.33
N LEU A 121 16.90 -3.25 9.65
CA LEU A 121 17.53 -1.99 10.07
C LEU A 121 16.53 -0.83 10.04
N ALA A 122 15.73 -0.72 8.98
CA ALA A 122 14.71 0.31 8.85
C ALA A 122 13.58 0.14 9.87
N LEU A 123 13.25 -1.10 10.23
CA LEU A 123 12.27 -1.38 11.29
C LEU A 123 12.72 -0.87 12.66
N VAL A 124 14.01 -0.93 12.98
CA VAL A 124 14.55 -0.45 14.27
C VAL A 124 14.89 1.04 14.25
N THR A 125 15.10 1.64 13.07
CA THR A 125 15.57 3.04 12.96
C THR A 125 14.54 3.98 12.34
N ILE A 126 14.07 3.67 11.13
CA ILE A 126 13.17 4.52 10.36
C ILE A 126 11.74 4.42 10.87
N GLN A 127 11.28 3.24 11.29
CA GLN A 127 9.91 3.08 11.79
C GLN A 127 9.67 3.83 13.13
N PRO A 128 10.57 3.81 14.13
CA PRO A 128 10.41 4.66 15.31
C PRO A 128 10.50 6.15 14.98
N LEU A 129 11.38 6.54 14.04
CA LEU A 129 11.46 7.92 13.56
C LEU A 129 10.16 8.36 12.87
N MET A 130 9.54 7.49 12.08
CA MET A 130 8.22 7.71 11.47
C MET A 130 7.17 7.98 12.54
N ILE A 131 7.12 7.15 13.58
CA ILE A 131 6.17 7.30 14.68
C ILE A 131 6.39 8.65 15.39
N LEU A 132 7.64 9.01 15.68
CA LEU A 132 7.97 10.30 16.31
C LEU A 132 7.54 11.50 15.47
N VAL A 133 7.81 11.48 14.16
CA VAL A 133 7.42 12.57 13.26
C VAL A 133 5.89 12.62 13.12
N ALA A 134 5.22 11.47 13.02
CA ALA A 134 3.76 11.41 12.97
C ALA A 134 3.12 11.96 14.25
N MET A 135 3.64 11.58 15.43
CA MET A 135 3.21 12.14 16.72
C MET A 135 3.36 13.65 16.72
N ARG A 136 4.53 14.18 16.32
CA ARG A 136 4.77 15.62 16.24
C ARG A 136 3.84 16.34 15.27
N ALA A 137 3.56 15.74 14.11
CA ALA A 137 2.67 16.34 13.13
C ALA A 137 1.20 16.38 13.62
N ASN A 138 0.82 15.43 14.47
CA ASN A 138 -0.49 15.33 15.08
C ASN A 138 -0.64 16.16 16.38
N THR A 139 0.45 16.50 17.05
CA THR A 139 0.43 17.42 18.19
C THR A 139 0.24 18.86 17.69
N PRO A 140 -0.82 19.58 18.09
CA PRO A 140 -0.94 20.99 17.78
C PRO A 140 0.23 21.79 18.42
N PRO A 141 0.64 22.93 17.84
CA PRO A 141 1.69 23.76 18.42
C PRO A 141 1.37 24.14 19.88
N ASP A 142 2.34 23.98 20.78
CA ASP A 142 2.20 24.29 22.21
C ASP A 142 1.59 25.70 22.41
N GLY A 143 0.49 25.76 23.15
CA GLY A 143 -0.25 27.00 23.46
C GLY A 143 -1.73 27.00 23.07
N GLN A 144 -2.22 25.97 22.38
CA GLN A 144 -3.65 25.77 22.09
C GLN A 144 -4.17 24.45 22.65
N ALA A 145 -3.96 24.20 23.95
CA ALA A 145 -4.86 23.32 24.69
C ALA A 145 -6.23 24.02 24.78
N GLY A 146 -6.96 23.98 23.68
CA GLY A 146 -8.24 24.63 23.51
C GLY A 146 -9.34 23.85 24.20
N ASP A 147 -9.33 23.86 25.53
CA ASP A 147 -10.45 23.36 26.32
C ASP A 147 -11.70 24.19 25.98
N THR A 148 -12.61 23.63 25.17
CA THR A 148 -13.96 24.18 25.05
C THR A 148 -14.71 23.76 26.32
N PRO A 149 -15.12 24.69 27.20
CA PRO A 149 -15.72 24.35 28.49
C PRO A 149 -16.93 23.40 28.38
N LEU A 150 -17.69 23.50 27.28
CA LEU A 150 -18.83 22.66 26.95
C LEU A 150 -18.44 21.18 26.69
N ILE A 151 -17.30 20.93 26.04
CA ILE A 151 -16.83 19.55 25.80
C ILE A 151 -16.43 18.89 27.11
N ARG A 152 -15.83 19.64 28.04
CA ARG A 152 -15.47 19.12 29.36
C ARG A 152 -16.71 18.67 30.14
N THR A 153 -17.80 19.44 30.11
CA THR A 153 -19.05 19.07 30.77
C THR A 153 -19.75 17.87 30.13
N ILE A 154 -19.66 17.74 28.80
CA ILE A 154 -20.14 16.54 28.08
C ILE A 154 -19.31 15.32 28.46
N ARG A 155 -17.98 15.43 28.52
CA ARG A 155 -17.09 14.33 28.96
C ARG A 155 -17.38 13.91 30.41
N ALA A 156 -17.82 14.83 31.26
CA ALA A 156 -18.24 14.56 32.63
C ALA A 156 -19.67 14.01 32.74
N ASN A 157 -20.41 13.90 31.63
CA ASN A 157 -21.82 13.49 31.57
C ASN A 157 -22.77 14.34 32.46
N ASP A 158 -22.49 15.65 32.57
CA ASP A 158 -23.29 16.58 33.36
C ASP A 158 -24.33 17.30 32.50
N ALA A 159 -25.52 16.70 32.38
CA ALA A 159 -26.61 17.20 31.55
C ALA A 159 -27.14 18.57 32.01
N GLU A 160 -27.17 18.83 33.32
CA GLU A 160 -27.67 20.11 33.88
C GLU A 160 -26.72 21.26 33.54
N SER A 161 -25.41 21.03 33.66
CA SER A 161 -24.42 22.04 33.26
C SER A 161 -24.39 22.26 31.75
N VAL A 162 -24.61 21.22 30.94
CA VAL A 162 -24.74 21.38 29.48
C VAL A 162 -25.94 22.28 29.13
N ASP A 163 -27.12 22.04 29.71
CA ASP A 163 -28.30 22.87 29.43
C ASP A 163 -28.09 24.32 29.88
N ARG A 164 -27.52 24.54 31.08
CA ARG A 164 -27.19 25.89 31.58
C ARG A 164 -26.22 26.62 30.67
N MET A 165 -25.18 25.96 30.19
CA MET A 165 -24.17 26.57 29.32
C MET A 165 -24.71 26.91 27.93
N LEU A 166 -25.55 26.05 27.36
CA LEU A 166 -26.22 26.34 26.10
C LEU A 166 -27.23 27.49 26.27
N GLY A 167 -27.92 27.55 27.40
CA GLY A 167 -28.79 28.69 27.78
C GLY A 167 -28.02 30.02 27.93
N ALA A 168 -26.75 29.96 28.33
CA ALA A 168 -25.86 31.12 28.46
C ALA A 168 -25.16 31.52 27.15
N GLY A 169 -25.49 30.89 26.01
CA GLY A 169 -24.94 31.24 24.69
C GLY A 169 -23.68 30.48 24.29
N ALA A 170 -23.38 29.33 24.92
CA ALA A 170 -22.30 28.47 24.45
C ALA A 170 -22.56 27.98 23.01
N LEU A 171 -21.52 27.97 22.18
CA LEU A 171 -21.61 27.54 20.78
C LEU A 171 -21.77 26.02 20.68
N VAL A 172 -22.99 25.56 20.38
CA VAL A 172 -23.36 24.14 20.24
C VAL A 172 -22.58 23.40 19.14
N GLU A 173 -22.01 24.14 18.19
CA GLU A 173 -21.28 23.60 17.03
C GLU A 173 -19.75 23.69 17.13
N LYS A 174 -19.21 24.30 18.19
CA LYS A 174 -17.76 24.50 18.30
C LYS A 174 -17.06 23.16 18.54
N ALA A 175 -16.32 22.70 17.55
CA ALA A 175 -15.57 21.45 17.61
C ALA A 175 -14.45 21.51 18.66
N ASP A 176 -14.18 20.36 19.26
CA ASP A 176 -13.00 20.14 20.08
C ASP A 176 -11.73 20.39 19.24
N PRO A 177 -10.84 21.33 19.62
CA PRO A 177 -9.60 21.60 18.91
C PRO A 177 -8.66 20.38 18.83
N GLN A 178 -8.69 19.52 19.87
CA GLN A 178 -7.81 18.36 19.96
C GLN A 178 -8.21 17.28 18.95
N HIS A 179 -9.44 16.79 19.03
CA HIS A 179 -9.91 15.67 18.20
C HIS A 179 -10.69 16.11 16.95
N GLY A 180 -11.11 17.37 16.86
CA GLY A 180 -11.98 17.85 15.79
C GLY A 180 -13.41 17.30 15.86
N ILE A 181 -13.80 16.78 17.02
CA ILE A 181 -15.12 16.17 17.29
C ILE A 181 -16.05 17.24 17.89
N LYS A 182 -17.26 17.34 17.36
CA LYS A 182 -18.26 18.31 17.81
C LYS A 182 -19.06 17.85 19.02
N PRO A 183 -19.69 18.78 19.77
CA PRO A 183 -20.42 18.47 21.00
C PRO A 183 -21.46 17.35 20.86
N LEU A 184 -22.25 17.36 19.77
CA LEU A 184 -23.25 16.32 19.52
C LEU A 184 -22.63 14.94 19.31
N SER A 185 -21.56 14.84 18.51
CA SER A 185 -20.84 13.59 18.31
C SER A 185 -20.18 13.08 19.59
N TRP A 186 -19.65 13.96 20.44
CA TRP A 186 -19.12 13.57 21.76
C TRP A 186 -20.19 12.91 22.64
N ALA A 187 -21.38 13.51 22.73
CA ALA A 187 -22.48 12.96 23.51
C ALA A 187 -22.94 11.60 22.97
N VAL A 188 -22.96 11.44 21.64
CA VAL A 188 -23.30 10.18 20.97
C VAL A 188 -22.25 9.10 21.25
N LEU A 189 -20.95 9.39 21.11
CA LEU A 189 -19.87 8.43 21.38
C LEU A 189 -19.94 7.90 22.83
N GLY A 190 -20.24 8.80 23.77
CA GLY A 190 -20.43 8.48 25.18
C GLY A 190 -21.75 7.76 25.52
N GLY A 191 -22.68 7.59 24.57
CA GLY A 191 -24.00 7.00 24.83
C GLY A 191 -24.91 7.87 25.72
N GLN A 192 -24.67 9.17 25.78
CA GLN A 192 -25.31 10.11 26.72
C GLN A 192 -26.63 10.63 26.14
N THR A 193 -27.63 9.76 26.05
CA THR A 193 -28.88 10.02 25.31
C THR A 193 -29.62 11.29 25.78
N ASP A 194 -29.52 11.66 27.07
CA ASP A 194 -30.15 12.88 27.60
C ASP A 194 -29.43 14.15 27.14
N ILE A 195 -28.09 14.13 27.07
CA ILE A 195 -27.29 15.22 26.52
C ILE A 195 -27.50 15.33 25.01
N VAL A 196 -27.63 14.21 24.29
CA VAL A 196 -28.01 14.18 22.87
C VAL A 196 -29.35 14.89 22.66
N ARG A 197 -30.36 14.58 23.49
CA ARG A 197 -31.67 15.26 23.44
C ARG A 197 -31.56 16.76 23.70
N ILE A 198 -30.80 17.19 24.71
CA ILE A 198 -30.59 18.61 25.02
C ILE A 198 -29.90 19.33 23.86
N LEU A 199 -28.82 18.79 23.32
CA LEU A 199 -28.06 19.38 22.22
C LEU A 199 -28.94 19.55 20.97
N LEU A 200 -29.73 18.53 20.62
CA LEU A 200 -30.66 18.62 19.50
C LEU A 200 -31.78 19.64 19.77
N ALA A 201 -32.31 19.73 21.00
CA ALA A 201 -33.34 20.70 21.36
C ALA A 201 -32.84 22.15 21.31
N LYS A 202 -31.55 22.37 21.53
CA LYS A 202 -30.89 23.70 21.46
C LYS A 202 -30.33 24.03 20.08
N GLY A 203 -30.75 23.31 19.03
CA GLY A 203 -30.38 23.59 17.64
C GLY A 203 -29.05 22.96 17.19
N GLY A 204 -28.56 21.94 17.89
CA GLY A 204 -27.42 21.15 17.42
C GLY A 204 -27.73 20.45 16.10
N ASN A 205 -26.80 20.54 15.16
CA ASN A 205 -26.96 19.97 13.82
C ASN A 205 -26.67 18.47 13.83
N PHE A 206 -27.70 17.64 13.61
CA PHE A 206 -27.59 16.18 13.53
C PHE A 206 -26.83 15.68 12.28
N GLU A 207 -26.70 16.54 11.26
CA GLU A 207 -25.88 16.31 10.06
C GLU A 207 -24.50 16.95 10.16
N THR A 208 -24.07 17.32 11.37
CA THR A 208 -22.78 17.98 11.50
C THR A 208 -21.60 17.07 11.14
N GLU A 209 -20.62 17.62 10.43
CA GLU A 209 -19.39 16.91 10.08
C GLU A 209 -18.28 17.24 11.08
N ASN A 210 -17.60 16.19 11.56
CA ASN A 210 -16.34 16.28 12.30
C ASN A 210 -15.16 16.45 11.33
N ARG A 211 -13.94 16.60 11.86
CA ARG A 211 -12.71 16.78 11.05
C ARG A 211 -12.49 15.67 10.01
N ASP A 212 -12.92 14.46 10.29
CA ASP A 212 -12.87 13.27 9.44
C ASP A 212 -14.11 13.10 8.54
N GLY A 213 -15.03 14.07 8.53
CA GLY A 213 -16.29 13.99 7.80
C GLY A 213 -17.32 13.08 8.48
N ALA A 214 -17.00 12.48 9.63
CA ALA A 214 -17.95 11.65 10.35
C ALA A 214 -19.09 12.51 10.91
N ARG A 215 -20.31 12.04 10.70
CA ARG A 215 -21.55 12.62 11.26
C ARG A 215 -21.95 11.93 12.56
N PRO A 216 -22.78 12.54 13.42
CA PRO A 216 -23.31 11.90 14.64
C PRO A 216 -23.82 10.47 14.44
N LEU A 217 -24.46 10.17 13.30
CA LEU A 217 -24.95 8.83 13.01
C LEU A 217 -23.80 7.80 12.82
N HIS A 218 -22.66 8.21 12.24
CA HIS A 218 -21.46 7.37 12.17
C HIS A 218 -20.91 7.07 13.56
N ALA A 219 -20.90 8.05 14.46
CA ALA A 219 -20.46 7.86 15.85
C ALA A 219 -21.36 6.86 16.60
N ALA A 220 -22.68 6.91 16.37
CA ALA A 220 -23.62 5.96 16.96
C ALA A 220 -23.39 4.54 16.44
N ALA A 221 -23.15 4.39 15.14
CA ALA A 221 -22.85 3.11 14.51
C ALA A 221 -21.50 2.55 14.96
N PHE A 222 -20.47 3.39 15.09
CA PHE A 222 -19.13 2.97 15.52
C PHE A 222 -19.10 2.50 16.99
N MET A 223 -19.77 3.21 17.90
CA MET A 223 -19.80 2.85 19.33
C MET A 223 -20.98 1.95 19.72
N GLY A 224 -21.80 1.50 18.76
CA GLY A 224 -22.95 0.63 19.05
C GLY A 224 -23.99 1.27 19.97
N ARG A 225 -24.47 2.48 19.64
CA ARG A 225 -25.41 3.26 20.46
C ARG A 225 -26.81 3.31 19.82
N PRO A 226 -27.65 2.28 20.00
CA PRO A 226 -28.92 2.16 19.28
C PRO A 226 -29.93 3.26 19.63
N GLU A 227 -30.02 3.70 20.89
CA GLU A 227 -30.97 4.77 21.24
C GLU A 227 -30.57 6.11 20.60
N ALA A 228 -29.27 6.41 20.56
CA ALA A 228 -28.76 7.61 19.92
C ALA A 228 -28.94 7.55 18.39
N ALA A 229 -28.66 6.39 17.78
CA ALA A 229 -28.88 6.18 16.35
C ALA A 229 -30.36 6.38 15.97
N LYS A 230 -31.29 5.79 16.75
CA LYS A 230 -32.72 5.96 16.54
C LYS A 230 -33.15 7.43 16.61
N LEU A 231 -32.71 8.16 17.63
CA LEU A 231 -33.03 9.59 17.77
C LEU A 231 -32.53 10.43 16.60
N LEU A 232 -31.37 10.09 16.03
CA LEU A 232 -30.82 10.79 14.86
C LEU A 232 -31.61 10.45 13.60
N LEU A 233 -31.94 9.18 13.37
CA LEU A 233 -32.77 8.73 12.24
C LEU A 233 -34.18 9.33 12.30
N ASP A 234 -34.82 9.37 13.47
CA ASP A 234 -36.13 10.01 13.69
C ASP A 234 -36.12 11.51 13.34
N ARG A 235 -34.93 12.14 13.34
CA ARG A 235 -34.73 13.55 12.95
C ARG A 235 -34.38 13.72 11.47
N GLY A 236 -34.33 12.64 10.71
CA GLY A 236 -34.01 12.62 9.28
C GLY A 236 -32.52 12.57 9.00
N ALA A 237 -31.71 11.98 9.89
CA ALA A 237 -30.29 11.80 9.61
C ALA A 237 -30.09 10.87 8.39
N ASP A 238 -29.14 11.21 7.51
CA ASP A 238 -28.92 10.45 6.28
C ASP A 238 -28.22 9.10 6.56
N PRO A 239 -28.89 7.94 6.40
CA PRO A 239 -28.28 6.63 6.62
C PRO A 239 -27.21 6.27 5.57
N LYS A 240 -27.16 6.99 4.44
CA LYS A 240 -26.19 6.81 3.36
C LYS A 240 -25.02 7.80 3.42
N ALA A 241 -24.96 8.63 4.46
CA ALA A 241 -23.87 9.57 4.65
C ALA A 241 -22.52 8.85 4.63
N LYS A 242 -21.49 9.55 4.12
CA LYS A 242 -20.13 9.03 4.02
C LYS A 242 -19.15 9.94 4.75
N THR A 243 -18.17 9.34 5.42
CA THR A 243 -17.01 10.07 5.97
C THR A 243 -16.11 10.60 4.86
N ASN A 244 -15.09 11.40 5.20
CA ASN A 244 -14.06 11.82 4.24
C ASN A 244 -13.27 10.63 3.67
N SER A 245 -13.25 9.50 4.38
CA SER A 245 -12.66 8.23 3.93
C SER A 245 -13.54 7.49 2.92
N GLY A 246 -14.81 7.91 2.76
CA GLY A 246 -15.82 7.23 1.94
C GLY A 246 -16.60 6.15 2.68
N ASP A 247 -16.32 5.93 3.97
CA ASP A 247 -16.99 4.91 4.79
C ASP A 247 -18.43 5.35 5.03
N THR A 248 -19.39 4.46 4.76
CA THR A 248 -20.79 4.67 5.12
C THR A 248 -21.02 4.47 6.60
N VAL A 249 -22.19 4.89 7.09
CA VAL A 249 -22.65 4.58 8.45
C VAL A 249 -22.63 3.06 8.72
N MET A 250 -22.94 2.25 7.72
CA MET A 250 -22.91 0.80 7.85
C MET A 250 -21.48 0.26 7.94
N ASP A 251 -20.54 0.80 7.16
CA ASP A 251 -19.13 0.37 7.15
C ASP A 251 -18.45 0.61 8.50
N VAL A 252 -18.67 1.79 9.10
CA VAL A 252 -18.07 2.12 10.42
C VAL A 252 -18.61 1.25 11.56
N SER A 253 -19.77 0.61 11.39
CA SER A 253 -20.31 -0.36 12.36
C SER A 253 -19.56 -1.69 12.38
N PHE A 254 -18.74 -1.97 11.35
CA PHE A 254 -17.90 -3.16 11.25
C PHE A 254 -16.43 -2.88 11.62
N ALA A 255 -16.14 -1.73 12.23
CA ALA A 255 -14.79 -1.38 12.65
C ALA A 255 -14.20 -2.45 13.58
N ASP A 256 -12.97 -2.86 13.32
CA ASP A 256 -12.29 -3.90 14.09
C ASP A 256 -12.04 -3.44 15.55
N ALA A 257 -11.92 -4.41 16.46
CA ALA A 257 -11.79 -4.14 17.89
C ALA A 257 -10.53 -3.33 18.23
N ASP A 258 -9.42 -3.51 17.51
CA ASP A 258 -8.17 -2.82 17.80
C ASP A 258 -8.23 -1.34 17.38
N THR A 259 -8.79 -1.06 16.21
CA THR A 259 -9.09 0.32 15.76
C THR A 259 -10.10 0.99 16.69
N THR A 260 -11.15 0.25 17.07
CA THR A 260 -12.17 0.74 18.00
C THR A 260 -11.55 1.10 19.35
N GLN A 261 -10.73 0.21 19.91
CA GLN A 261 -10.05 0.42 21.18
C GLN A 261 -9.02 1.56 21.10
N GLY A 262 -8.26 1.65 20.01
CA GLY A 262 -7.28 2.70 19.80
C GLY A 262 -7.93 4.09 19.73
N ILE A 263 -9.05 4.20 19.01
CA ILE A 263 -9.82 5.44 18.93
C ILE A 263 -10.47 5.75 20.28
N ALA A 264 -11.10 4.77 20.93
CA ALA A 264 -11.75 4.94 22.24
C ALA A 264 -10.76 5.38 23.33
N GLN A 265 -9.55 4.82 23.35
CA GLN A 265 -8.47 5.27 24.24
C GLN A 265 -8.00 6.68 23.90
N ALA A 266 -7.83 7.01 22.62
CA ALA A 266 -7.39 8.33 22.19
C ALA A 266 -8.37 9.44 22.61
N ILE A 267 -9.69 9.15 22.59
CA ILE A 267 -10.74 10.08 23.00
C ILE A 267 -11.12 9.97 24.49
N GLY A 268 -10.58 8.96 25.20
CA GLY A 268 -10.80 8.74 26.62
C GLY A 268 -12.20 8.20 26.97
N ILE A 269 -12.80 7.40 26.10
CA ILE A 269 -14.07 6.71 26.37
C ILE A 269 -13.75 5.24 26.66
N PRO A 270 -14.06 4.72 27.86
CA PRO A 270 -13.81 3.31 28.17
C PRO A 270 -14.79 2.40 27.42
N ILE A 271 -14.27 1.25 26.98
CA ILE A 271 -15.08 0.12 26.47
C ILE A 271 -14.94 -0.99 27.51
N ASP A 272 -15.96 -1.14 28.34
CA ASP A 272 -15.94 -2.08 29.47
C ASP A 272 -16.46 -3.48 29.06
N ASP A 273 -17.39 -3.52 28.11
CA ASP A 273 -18.03 -4.74 27.62
C ASP A 273 -18.09 -4.75 26.08
N TRP A 274 -17.34 -5.66 25.47
CA TRP A 274 -17.26 -5.81 24.01
C TRP A 274 -18.47 -6.51 23.42
N ASP A 275 -19.10 -7.40 24.18
CA ASP A 275 -20.28 -8.13 23.73
C ASP A 275 -21.46 -7.15 23.64
N GLN A 276 -21.62 -6.28 24.65
CA GLN A 276 -22.63 -5.21 24.62
C GLN A 276 -22.40 -4.23 23.46
N LEU A 277 -21.15 -3.89 23.16
CA LEU A 277 -20.82 -2.99 22.05
C LEU A 277 -21.19 -3.61 20.69
N GLU A 278 -20.91 -4.90 20.47
CA GLU A 278 -21.25 -5.56 19.21
C GLU A 278 -22.75 -5.84 19.08
N GLU A 279 -23.45 -6.17 20.18
CA GLU A 279 -24.92 -6.23 20.20
C GLU A 279 -25.53 -4.87 19.85
N GLY A 280 -24.99 -3.79 20.41
CA GLY A 280 -25.39 -2.43 20.10
C GLY A 280 -25.16 -2.08 18.62
N ARG A 281 -24.00 -2.46 18.05
CA ARG A 281 -23.71 -2.30 16.62
C ARG A 281 -24.69 -3.07 15.76
N LYS A 282 -25.02 -4.31 16.14
CA LYS A 282 -26.01 -5.12 15.45
C LYS A 282 -27.39 -4.45 15.42
N ALA A 283 -27.84 -3.93 16.56
CA ALA A 283 -29.10 -3.20 16.65
C ALA A 283 -29.08 -1.93 15.76
N VAL A 284 -27.96 -1.20 15.73
CA VAL A 284 -27.81 -0.03 14.84
C VAL A 284 -27.85 -0.44 13.36
N ARG A 285 -27.21 -1.56 12.98
CA ARG A 285 -27.26 -2.10 11.61
C ARG A 285 -28.69 -2.45 11.20
N GLU A 286 -29.47 -3.08 12.09
CA GLU A 286 -30.87 -3.41 11.84
C GLU A 286 -31.73 -2.15 11.63
N LEU A 287 -31.51 -1.10 12.44
CA LEU A 287 -32.19 0.19 12.25
C LEU A 287 -31.86 0.82 10.89
N ILE A 288 -30.58 0.86 10.52
CA ILE A 288 -30.14 1.43 9.24
C ILE A 288 -30.66 0.60 8.06
N ALA A 289 -30.61 -0.73 8.15
CA ALA A 289 -31.13 -1.62 7.12
C ALA A 289 -32.63 -1.42 6.88
N GLY A 290 -33.40 -1.23 7.96
CA GLY A 290 -34.82 -0.89 7.91
C GLY A 290 -35.10 0.42 7.18
N GLU A 291 -34.35 1.49 7.50
CA GLU A 291 -34.48 2.80 6.83
C GLU A 291 -34.07 2.77 5.35
N LEU A 292 -33.11 1.92 5.00
CA LEU A 292 -32.64 1.76 3.62
C LEU A 292 -33.54 0.85 2.76
N GLY A 293 -34.56 0.21 3.37
CA GLY A 293 -35.41 -0.76 2.66
C GLY A 293 -34.65 -1.97 2.13
N LEU A 294 -33.51 -2.28 2.75
CA LEU A 294 -32.72 -3.45 2.39
C LEU A 294 -33.45 -4.68 2.94
N GLU A 295 -34.30 -5.30 2.11
CA GLU A 295 -34.71 -6.68 2.35
C GLU A 295 -33.45 -7.51 2.59
N GLN A 296 -33.53 -8.42 3.56
CA GLN A 296 -32.45 -9.33 3.95
C GLN A 296 -32.07 -10.20 2.75
N GLN A 297 -31.17 -9.70 1.91
CA GLN A 297 -30.64 -10.42 0.75
C GLN A 297 -29.52 -11.35 1.24
N GLU A 298 -29.88 -12.29 2.13
CA GLU A 298 -29.17 -13.55 2.25
C GLU A 298 -29.44 -14.33 0.96
N ASN A 299 -28.46 -14.40 0.04
CA ASN A 299 -28.17 -15.55 -0.83
C ASN A 299 -27.37 -15.16 -2.08
N ASP A 300 -26.13 -14.71 -1.88
CA ASP A 300 -25.12 -14.83 -2.91
C ASP A 300 -24.01 -15.71 -2.33
N GLU A 301 -23.90 -16.94 -2.81
CA GLU A 301 -22.85 -17.89 -2.39
C GLU A 301 -21.44 -17.28 -2.51
N ALA A 302 -21.24 -16.37 -3.46
CA ALA A 302 -20.00 -15.62 -3.63
C ALA A 302 -19.72 -14.64 -2.47
N TRP A 303 -20.76 -13.95 -1.96
CA TRP A 303 -20.65 -13.11 -0.78
C TRP A 303 -20.46 -13.93 0.50
N ASN A 304 -21.08 -15.11 0.57
CA ASN A 304 -20.84 -16.06 1.67
C ASN A 304 -19.40 -16.58 1.68
N LEU A 305 -18.81 -16.86 0.51
CA LEU A 305 -17.41 -17.28 0.40
C LEU A 305 -16.43 -16.14 0.74
N LEU A 306 -16.63 -14.96 0.17
CA LEU A 306 -15.77 -13.79 0.43
C LEU A 306 -15.87 -13.34 1.89
N GLY A 307 -17.09 -13.27 2.43
CA GLY A 307 -17.36 -12.93 3.82
C GLY A 307 -16.78 -13.96 4.79
N SER A 308 -16.94 -15.27 4.52
CA SER A 308 -16.33 -16.31 5.35
C SER A 308 -14.80 -16.31 5.27
N TYR A 309 -14.22 -16.06 4.10
CA TYR A 309 -12.78 -15.90 3.94
C TYR A 309 -12.26 -14.69 4.72
N GLN A 310 -12.96 -13.56 4.66
CA GLN A 310 -12.57 -12.36 5.39
C GLN A 310 -12.70 -12.54 6.91
N ALA A 311 -13.79 -13.18 7.36
CA ALA A 311 -14.00 -13.55 8.76
C ALA A 311 -12.91 -14.50 9.27
N LEU A 312 -12.44 -15.43 8.43
CA LEU A 312 -11.31 -16.30 8.77
C LEU A 312 -10.03 -15.49 8.96
N LEU A 313 -9.75 -14.52 8.09
CA LEU A 313 -8.56 -13.68 8.19
C LEU A 313 -8.60 -12.74 9.40
N SER A 314 -9.77 -12.29 9.83
CA SER A 314 -9.96 -11.45 11.03
C SER A 314 -10.23 -12.23 12.31
N SER A 315 -10.23 -13.56 12.25
CA SER A 315 -10.48 -14.41 13.41
C SER A 315 -9.34 -14.35 14.42
N ASP A 316 -9.67 -14.58 15.71
CA ASP A 316 -8.69 -14.66 16.79
C ASP A 316 -7.66 -15.80 16.61
N GLN A 317 -7.85 -16.71 15.65
CA GLN A 317 -6.86 -17.75 15.31
C GLN A 317 -5.51 -17.18 14.89
N TRP A 318 -5.51 -15.95 14.35
CA TRP A 318 -4.30 -15.25 13.91
C TRP A 318 -3.76 -14.28 14.96
N ARG A 319 -4.28 -14.30 16.20
CA ARG A 319 -3.78 -13.46 17.30
C ARG A 319 -2.74 -14.18 18.13
N VAL A 320 -1.65 -13.47 18.41
CA VAL A 320 -0.57 -13.89 19.30
C VAL A 320 -0.34 -12.78 20.31
N GLY A 321 -0.93 -12.92 21.49
CA GLY A 321 -0.94 -11.87 22.52
C GLY A 321 -1.72 -10.64 22.03
N PRO A 322 -1.21 -9.40 22.18
CA PRO A 322 -1.88 -8.18 21.72
C PRO A 322 -1.77 -7.96 20.20
N PHE A 323 -1.14 -8.87 19.46
CA PHE A 323 -0.84 -8.68 18.05
C PHE A 323 -1.65 -9.62 17.17
N HIS A 324 -2.36 -9.05 16.20
CA HIS A 324 -2.96 -9.79 15.11
C HIS A 324 -1.95 -9.94 13.97
N LEU A 325 -1.56 -11.16 13.62
CA LEU A 325 -0.46 -11.42 12.68
C LEU A 325 -0.67 -10.78 11.30
N ILE A 326 -1.91 -10.72 10.81
CA ILE A 326 -2.25 -10.18 9.48
C ILE A 326 -2.47 -8.66 9.48
N TYR A 327 -3.15 -8.11 10.49
CA TYR A 327 -3.60 -6.72 10.49
C TYR A 327 -2.72 -5.78 11.34
N THR A 328 -1.96 -6.28 12.31
CA THR A 328 -1.06 -5.42 13.10
C THR A 328 0.09 -4.91 12.23
N GLY A 329 0.01 -3.64 11.85
CA GLY A 329 0.95 -2.97 10.94
C GLY A 329 2.33 -2.67 11.52
N ILE A 330 3.21 -3.67 11.59
CA ILE A 330 4.59 -3.51 12.08
C ILE A 330 5.50 -2.90 11.03
N PHE A 331 5.35 -3.30 9.77
CA PHE A 331 6.29 -2.92 8.72
C PHE A 331 6.01 -1.54 8.11
N GLY A 332 4.83 -0.96 8.32
CA GLY A 332 4.47 0.33 7.71
C GLY A 332 4.72 0.33 6.20
N HIS A 333 5.44 1.34 5.69
CA HIS A 333 5.79 1.42 4.26
C HIS A 333 6.85 0.41 3.80
N LEU A 334 7.44 -0.38 4.70
CA LEU A 334 8.48 -1.38 4.39
C LEU A 334 7.91 -2.75 4.00
N TRP A 335 6.58 -2.93 4.03
CA TRP A 335 5.91 -4.21 3.79
C TRP A 335 6.35 -4.92 2.50
N PHE A 336 6.62 -4.16 1.42
CA PHE A 336 7.02 -4.71 0.13
C PHE A 336 8.37 -5.46 0.19
N LEU A 337 9.29 -5.06 1.08
CA LEU A 337 10.55 -5.77 1.32
C LEU A 337 10.31 -7.11 2.01
N TRP A 338 9.39 -7.10 2.98
CA TRP A 338 8.98 -8.30 3.66
C TRP A 338 8.31 -9.29 2.69
N PHE A 339 7.41 -8.81 1.82
CA PHE A 339 6.83 -9.61 0.74
C PHE A 339 7.90 -10.18 -0.18
N LEU A 340 8.92 -9.40 -0.55
CA LEU A 340 10.04 -9.92 -1.36
C LEU A 340 10.78 -11.08 -0.68
N CYS A 341 10.90 -11.09 0.65
CA CYS A 341 11.48 -12.23 1.36
C CYS A 341 10.66 -13.51 1.15
N TRP A 342 9.33 -13.41 1.27
CA TRP A 342 8.41 -14.52 0.99
C TRP A 342 8.47 -14.97 -0.48
N LEU A 343 8.49 -14.03 -1.43
CA LEU A 343 8.52 -14.33 -2.86
C LEU A 343 9.86 -14.97 -3.31
N VAL A 344 10.97 -14.53 -2.73
CA VAL A 344 12.29 -15.15 -2.98
C VAL A 344 12.33 -16.58 -2.41
N ALA A 345 11.75 -16.80 -1.22
CA ALA A 345 11.63 -18.14 -0.65
C ALA A 345 10.71 -19.03 -1.49
N LEU A 346 9.58 -18.51 -1.94
CA LEU A 346 8.64 -19.18 -2.84
C LEU A 346 9.33 -19.58 -4.15
N GLN A 347 10.10 -18.68 -4.77
CA GLN A 347 10.86 -18.99 -5.98
C GLN A 347 11.86 -20.13 -5.76
N ALA A 348 12.59 -20.11 -4.63
CA ALA A 348 13.54 -21.17 -4.31
C ALA A 348 12.83 -22.52 -4.06
N LEU A 349 11.64 -22.50 -3.43
CA LEU A 349 10.80 -23.68 -3.25
C LEU A 349 10.36 -24.26 -4.59
N ILE A 350 9.81 -23.43 -5.49
CA ILE A 350 9.37 -23.83 -6.84
C ILE A 350 10.54 -24.45 -7.62
N MET A 351 11.72 -23.84 -7.57
CA MET A 351 12.92 -24.38 -8.22
C MET A 351 13.35 -25.73 -7.64
N THR A 352 13.28 -25.89 -6.32
CA THR A 352 13.66 -27.14 -5.64
C THR A 352 12.68 -28.27 -5.97
N ILE A 353 11.38 -27.98 -6.01
CA ILE A 353 10.34 -28.95 -6.41
C ILE A 353 10.51 -29.30 -7.89
N GLY A 354 10.69 -28.31 -8.77
CA GLY A 354 10.87 -28.54 -10.19
C GLY A 354 12.10 -29.37 -10.53
N ALA A 355 13.19 -29.24 -9.77
CA ALA A 355 14.37 -30.09 -9.89
C ALA A 355 14.12 -31.54 -9.45
N ARG A 356 13.19 -31.78 -8.51
CA ARG A 356 12.80 -33.14 -8.08
C ARG A 356 11.81 -33.80 -9.02
N MET A 357 10.95 -33.02 -9.67
CA MET A 357 9.88 -33.50 -10.56
C MET A 357 10.29 -33.53 -12.05
N ASP A 358 11.55 -33.22 -12.35
CA ASP A 358 12.11 -33.15 -13.71
C ASP A 358 11.25 -32.30 -14.68
N TRP A 359 10.77 -31.13 -14.21
CA TRP A 359 10.04 -30.18 -15.07
C TRP A 359 10.85 -29.69 -16.27
N GLY A 360 12.16 -29.92 -16.28
CA GLY A 360 13.04 -29.65 -17.43
C GLY A 360 12.88 -30.65 -18.58
N ALA A 361 12.33 -31.85 -18.33
CA ALA A 361 12.05 -32.88 -19.33
C ALA A 361 10.67 -32.75 -19.97
N VAL A 362 9.75 -31.99 -19.36
CA VAL A 362 8.47 -31.61 -19.97
C VAL A 362 8.78 -30.64 -21.13
N GLY A 363 8.21 -30.92 -22.30
CA GLY A 363 8.56 -30.30 -23.59
C GLY A 363 8.50 -28.76 -23.68
N SER A 364 8.65 -28.24 -24.91
CA SER A 364 8.81 -26.81 -25.24
C SER A 364 8.05 -25.87 -24.31
N LYS A 365 8.77 -24.94 -23.67
CA LYS A 365 8.18 -23.88 -22.84
C LYS A 365 7.03 -23.18 -23.58
N PRO A 366 5.90 -22.88 -22.91
CA PRO A 366 4.81 -22.17 -23.55
C PRO A 366 5.30 -20.82 -24.09
N PRO A 367 4.67 -20.27 -25.14
CA PRO A 367 5.05 -18.96 -25.64
C PRO A 367 4.79 -17.88 -24.59
N LEU A 368 5.54 -16.78 -24.68
CA LEU A 368 5.48 -15.68 -23.71
C LEU A 368 4.08 -15.08 -23.55
N TRP A 369 3.31 -14.99 -24.64
CA TRP A 369 1.93 -14.49 -24.61
C TRP A 369 0.99 -15.40 -23.81
N ALA A 370 1.20 -16.72 -23.82
CA ALA A 370 0.39 -17.66 -23.04
C ALA A 370 0.68 -17.50 -21.53
N GLY A 371 1.96 -17.30 -21.19
CA GLY A 371 2.36 -16.96 -19.82
C GLY A 371 1.77 -15.62 -19.36
N LEU A 372 1.72 -14.62 -20.24
CA LEU A 372 1.10 -13.33 -19.96
C LEU A 372 -0.42 -13.46 -19.77
N ALA A 373 -1.12 -14.19 -20.65
CA ALA A 373 -2.56 -14.41 -20.54
C ALA A 373 -2.92 -15.12 -19.22
N LEU A 374 -2.16 -16.16 -18.85
CA LEU A 374 -2.33 -16.82 -17.56
C LEU A 374 -2.07 -15.86 -16.40
N ALA A 375 -1.01 -15.04 -16.47
CA ALA A 375 -0.71 -14.06 -15.44
C ALA A 375 -1.82 -13.01 -15.28
N VAL A 376 -2.41 -12.54 -16.38
CA VAL A 376 -3.57 -11.61 -16.35
C VAL A 376 -4.77 -12.26 -15.65
N VAL A 377 -5.14 -13.48 -16.05
CA VAL A 377 -6.27 -14.21 -15.45
C VAL A 377 -6.04 -14.47 -13.95
N LEU A 378 -4.86 -14.95 -13.57
CA LEU A 378 -4.53 -15.18 -12.15
C LEU A 378 -4.51 -13.87 -11.35
N SER A 379 -4.01 -12.78 -11.92
CA SER A 379 -4.05 -11.48 -11.24
C SER A 379 -5.48 -10.97 -11.04
N ALA A 380 -6.39 -11.18 -12.01
CA ALA A 380 -7.80 -10.84 -11.85
C ALA A 380 -8.47 -11.69 -10.77
N LEU A 381 -8.17 -13.00 -10.74
CA LEU A 381 -8.67 -13.92 -9.71
C LEU A 381 -8.31 -13.44 -8.30
N PHE A 382 -7.04 -13.08 -8.06
CA PHE A 382 -6.62 -12.61 -6.74
C PHE A 382 -7.08 -11.18 -6.43
N GLN A 383 -7.17 -10.30 -7.44
CA GLN A 383 -7.73 -8.95 -7.29
C GLN A 383 -9.21 -9.01 -6.87
N ALA A 384 -9.95 -10.06 -7.25
CA ALA A 384 -11.34 -10.27 -6.83
C ALA A 384 -11.53 -10.47 -5.33
N PHE A 385 -10.44 -10.62 -4.55
CA PHE A 385 -10.47 -10.66 -3.08
C PHE A 385 -10.04 -9.34 -2.41
N MET A 386 -9.72 -8.27 -3.18
CA MET A 386 -9.19 -7.00 -2.66
C MET A 386 -10.19 -5.85 -2.78
N GLY A 387 -10.13 -4.84 -1.92
CA GLY A 387 -11.04 -3.68 -1.99
C GLY A 387 -12.49 -4.04 -1.68
N ILE A 388 -12.70 -5.02 -0.80
CA ILE A 388 -14.02 -5.44 -0.30
C ILE A 388 -14.50 -4.45 0.76
N SER A 389 -13.67 -4.19 1.78
CA SER A 389 -14.01 -3.24 2.85
C SER A 389 -13.75 -1.79 2.49
N THR A 390 -12.75 -1.53 1.64
CA THR A 390 -12.41 -0.17 1.20
C THR A 390 -12.27 -0.16 -0.33
N PRO A 391 -13.33 0.21 -1.08
CA PRO A 391 -13.28 0.24 -2.55
C PRO A 391 -12.25 1.26 -3.07
N GLY A 392 -11.02 0.79 -3.28
CA GLY A 392 -9.90 1.54 -3.84
C GLY A 392 -9.61 1.18 -5.29
N PHE A 393 -8.84 2.02 -5.98
CA PHE A 393 -8.30 1.70 -7.29
C PHE A 393 -6.85 1.23 -7.15
N GLY A 394 -6.64 -0.08 -7.31
CA GLY A 394 -5.37 -0.73 -7.09
C GLY A 394 -5.47 -1.87 -6.06
N PRO A 395 -4.33 -2.52 -5.77
CA PRO A 395 -4.27 -3.60 -4.80
C PRO A 395 -4.27 -3.05 -3.37
N ASP A 396 -4.85 -3.81 -2.45
CA ASP A 396 -4.84 -3.47 -1.02
C ASP A 396 -3.41 -3.40 -0.46
N THR A 397 -3.25 -2.65 0.62
CA THR A 397 -1.99 -2.57 1.36
C THR A 397 -2.05 -3.41 2.62
N ALA A 398 -1.09 -4.32 2.80
CA ALA A 398 -0.94 -5.08 4.03
C ALA A 398 0.39 -4.78 4.70
N THR A 399 0.35 -4.43 5.98
CA THR A 399 1.53 -4.04 6.78
C THR A 399 1.82 -5.01 7.94
N GLY A 400 1.06 -6.12 7.99
CA GLY A 400 1.16 -7.19 8.98
C GLY A 400 2.44 -8.03 8.94
N ILE A 401 2.61 -8.85 9.99
CA ILE A 401 3.68 -9.86 10.06
C ILE A 401 3.46 -10.96 9.02
N LEU A 402 2.23 -11.44 8.90
CA LEU A 402 1.87 -12.45 7.90
C LEU A 402 1.19 -11.76 6.71
N PRO A 403 1.76 -11.83 5.50
CA PRO A 403 1.09 -11.37 4.29
C PRO A 403 -0.26 -12.05 4.11
N PRO A 404 -1.35 -11.30 3.82
CA PRO A 404 -2.61 -11.91 3.43
C PRO A 404 -2.39 -12.84 2.21
N PRO A 405 -2.92 -14.07 2.22
CA PRO A 405 -2.63 -15.06 1.18
C PRO A 405 -2.98 -14.58 -0.24
N HIS A 406 -4.13 -13.96 -0.42
CA HIS A 406 -4.58 -13.43 -1.71
C HIS A 406 -3.66 -12.32 -2.24
N LEU A 407 -3.21 -11.42 -1.36
CA LEU A 407 -2.31 -10.32 -1.72
C LEU A 407 -0.90 -10.81 -2.03
N LEU A 408 -0.37 -11.76 -1.25
CA LEU A 408 0.91 -12.40 -1.54
C LEU A 408 0.86 -13.14 -2.88
N ALA A 409 -0.22 -13.87 -3.14
CA ALA A 409 -0.42 -14.59 -4.41
C ALA A 409 -0.52 -13.63 -5.60
N TYR A 410 -1.25 -12.52 -5.47
CA TYR A 410 -1.33 -11.48 -6.49
C TYR A 410 0.05 -10.94 -6.88
N TYR A 411 0.87 -10.53 -5.92
CA TYR A 411 2.23 -10.05 -6.22
C TYR A 411 3.17 -11.18 -6.67
N ALA A 412 2.93 -12.43 -6.25
CA ALA A 412 3.66 -13.59 -6.74
C ALA A 412 3.45 -13.79 -8.25
N VAL A 413 2.26 -13.51 -8.79
CA VAL A 413 2.00 -13.58 -10.23
C VAL A 413 2.94 -12.65 -11.01
N PHE A 414 3.02 -11.38 -10.62
CA PHE A 414 3.93 -10.41 -11.27
C PHE A 414 5.40 -10.80 -11.12
N TYR A 415 5.80 -11.18 -9.91
CA TYR A 415 7.17 -11.60 -9.60
C TYR A 415 7.60 -12.83 -10.41
N LEU A 416 6.77 -13.88 -10.43
CA LEU A 416 7.05 -15.11 -11.17
C LEU A 416 6.99 -14.87 -12.67
N PHE A 417 6.08 -14.01 -13.17
CA PHE A 417 6.09 -13.60 -14.57
C PHE A 417 7.38 -12.87 -14.94
N GLY A 418 7.92 -12.01 -14.06
CA GLY A 418 9.23 -11.39 -14.27
C GLY A 418 10.37 -12.41 -14.37
N ALA A 419 10.36 -13.43 -13.51
CA ALA A 419 11.33 -14.54 -13.58
C ALA A 419 11.14 -15.39 -14.85
N TYR A 420 9.90 -15.61 -15.27
CA TYR A 420 9.55 -16.30 -16.51
C TYR A 420 10.03 -15.53 -17.75
N TYR A 421 9.81 -14.21 -17.77
CA TYR A 421 10.26 -13.30 -18.83
C TYR A 421 11.78 -13.34 -19.00
N PHE A 422 12.55 -13.39 -17.91
CA PHE A 422 14.01 -13.56 -17.97
C PHE A 422 14.44 -14.82 -18.75
N SER A 423 13.61 -15.86 -18.75
CA SER A 423 13.94 -17.13 -19.40
C SER A 423 13.79 -17.13 -20.93
N PHE A 424 13.18 -16.08 -21.50
CA PHE A 424 13.15 -15.82 -22.94
C PHE A 424 14.36 -14.97 -23.33
N ASP A 425 14.95 -15.24 -24.50
CA ASP A 425 16.12 -14.51 -24.99
C ASP A 425 15.80 -13.02 -25.11
N SER A 426 16.30 -12.26 -24.15
CA SER A 426 15.72 -11.00 -23.70
C SER A 426 16.12 -9.79 -24.57
N ARG A 427 16.61 -10.06 -25.80
CA ARG A 427 16.94 -9.08 -26.83
C ARG A 427 16.00 -9.08 -28.03
N HIS A 428 15.04 -10.02 -28.11
CA HIS A 428 13.99 -9.95 -29.12
C HIS A 428 12.76 -9.20 -28.58
N ASP A 429 12.57 -8.00 -29.13
CA ASP A 429 11.51 -7.03 -28.86
C ASP A 429 10.10 -7.63 -29.01
N SER A 430 9.49 -8.05 -27.91
CA SER A 430 8.07 -8.47 -27.92
C SER A 430 7.23 -7.93 -26.77
N LEU A 431 7.83 -7.56 -25.63
CA LEU A 431 7.08 -6.99 -24.51
C LEU A 431 7.18 -5.46 -24.51
N GLY A 432 6.03 -4.80 -24.58
CA GLY A 432 5.93 -3.34 -24.51
C GLY A 432 6.18 -2.60 -25.82
N TYR A 433 6.35 -3.28 -26.97
CA TYR A 433 6.54 -2.59 -28.27
C TYR A 433 5.37 -1.65 -28.64
N LEU A 434 4.16 -1.98 -28.18
CA LEU A 434 2.94 -1.16 -28.32
C LEU A 434 2.74 -0.18 -27.15
N TRP A 435 3.80 0.27 -26.47
CA TRP A 435 3.68 1.21 -25.36
C TRP A 435 2.92 2.49 -25.73
N TRP A 436 3.05 2.95 -26.97
CA TRP A 436 2.37 4.13 -27.50
C TRP A 436 0.84 3.95 -27.59
N LEU A 437 0.36 2.70 -27.63
CA LEU A 437 -1.06 2.34 -27.58
C LEU A 437 -1.49 2.03 -26.14
N TRP A 438 -0.68 1.26 -25.40
CA TRP A 438 -1.02 0.79 -24.06
C TRP A 438 -1.11 1.91 -23.03
N LEU A 439 -0.21 2.91 -23.05
CA LEU A 439 -0.23 3.98 -22.07
C LEU A 439 -1.42 4.93 -22.23
N PRO A 440 -1.77 5.41 -23.44
CA PRO A 440 -3.00 6.19 -23.62
C PRO A 440 -4.27 5.40 -23.32
N LEU A 441 -4.33 4.11 -23.68
CA LEU A 441 -5.46 3.25 -23.34
C LEU A 441 -5.61 3.08 -21.82
N ALA A 442 -4.51 2.85 -21.11
CA ALA A 442 -4.53 2.70 -19.66
C ALA A 442 -4.94 4.00 -18.94
N LEU A 443 -4.29 5.12 -19.26
CA LEU A 443 -4.51 6.39 -18.57
C LEU A 443 -5.80 7.12 -19.01
N GLY A 444 -6.15 7.04 -20.30
CA GLY A 444 -7.27 7.77 -20.86
C GLY A 444 -8.60 7.03 -20.83
N ILE A 445 -8.58 5.69 -20.76
CA ILE A 445 -9.80 4.86 -20.80
C ILE A 445 -9.92 4.02 -19.53
N LEU A 446 -8.96 3.12 -19.26
CA LEU A 446 -9.11 2.15 -18.17
C LEU A 446 -9.12 2.79 -16.78
N LEU A 447 -8.27 3.79 -16.54
CA LEU A 447 -8.22 4.47 -15.25
C LEU A 447 -9.51 5.26 -14.96
N PRO A 448 -9.99 6.17 -15.84
CA PRO A 448 -11.28 6.84 -15.63
C PRO A 448 -12.45 5.86 -15.51
N ALA A 449 -12.49 4.82 -16.36
CA ALA A 449 -13.51 3.78 -16.29
C ALA A 449 -13.45 3.05 -14.93
N GLY A 450 -12.27 2.64 -14.48
CA GLY A 450 -12.12 1.92 -13.21
C GLY A 450 -12.46 2.78 -11.99
N LEU A 451 -12.29 4.10 -12.08
CA LEU A 451 -12.74 5.04 -11.04
C LEU A 451 -14.26 5.25 -11.05
N ALA A 452 -14.88 5.22 -12.22
CA ALA A 452 -16.32 5.42 -12.41
C ALA A 452 -17.14 4.17 -12.02
N TRP A 453 -16.68 2.97 -12.40
CA TRP A 453 -17.36 1.70 -12.15
C TRP A 453 -16.78 0.91 -10.97
N ARG A 454 -16.23 1.61 -9.97
CA ARG A 454 -15.63 0.97 -8.79
C ARG A 454 -16.63 0.14 -7.97
N GLU A 455 -17.92 0.44 -8.08
CA GLU A 455 -19.01 -0.22 -7.35
C GLU A 455 -19.42 -1.56 -8.00
N ASP A 456 -19.21 -1.73 -9.31
CA ASP A 456 -19.40 -3.03 -9.98
C ASP A 456 -18.14 -3.88 -9.79
N ARG A 457 -18.26 -4.95 -9.01
CA ARG A 457 -17.13 -5.79 -8.62
C ARG A 457 -16.41 -6.41 -9.81
N LEU A 458 -17.16 -7.05 -10.70
CA LEU A 458 -16.56 -7.79 -11.82
C LEU A 458 -15.86 -6.81 -12.77
N LEU A 459 -16.56 -5.71 -13.11
CA LEU A 459 -16.03 -4.70 -14.00
C LEU A 459 -14.81 -3.99 -13.39
N SER A 460 -14.88 -3.63 -12.10
CA SER A 460 -13.77 -3.02 -11.36
C SER A 460 -12.53 -3.92 -11.35
N VAL A 461 -12.67 -5.22 -11.07
CA VAL A 461 -11.56 -6.19 -11.10
C VAL A 461 -10.91 -6.26 -12.47
N LEU A 462 -11.71 -6.35 -13.54
CA LEU A 462 -11.20 -6.43 -14.92
C LEU A 462 -10.48 -5.15 -15.33
N LEU A 463 -11.06 -3.97 -15.02
CA LEU A 463 -10.49 -2.67 -15.37
C LEU A 463 -9.18 -2.40 -14.61
N GLN A 464 -9.14 -2.69 -13.30
CA GLN A 464 -7.94 -2.53 -12.48
C GLN A 464 -6.81 -3.47 -12.92
N THR A 465 -7.15 -4.74 -13.20
CA THR A 465 -6.17 -5.72 -13.68
C THR A 465 -5.64 -5.33 -15.05
N GLY A 466 -6.52 -4.93 -15.96
CA GLY A 466 -6.14 -4.42 -17.29
C GLY A 466 -5.24 -3.20 -17.19
N TYR A 467 -5.60 -2.24 -16.34
CA TYR A 467 -4.79 -1.05 -16.08
C TYR A 467 -3.38 -1.40 -15.59
N ALA A 468 -3.28 -2.26 -14.56
CA ALA A 468 -2.02 -2.65 -13.97
C ALA A 468 -1.08 -3.28 -15.00
N TRP A 469 -1.58 -4.19 -15.83
CA TRP A 469 -0.79 -4.84 -16.88
C TRP A 469 -0.44 -3.90 -18.03
N LEU A 470 -1.39 -3.12 -18.56
CA LEU A 470 -1.10 -2.18 -19.65
C LEU A 470 -0.07 -1.12 -19.24
N MET A 471 -0.19 -0.57 -18.03
CA MET A 471 0.81 0.34 -17.48
C MET A 471 2.16 -0.34 -17.32
N THR A 472 2.20 -1.53 -16.74
CA THR A 472 3.45 -2.28 -16.53
C THR A 472 4.16 -2.55 -17.86
N LEU A 473 3.44 -3.06 -18.87
CA LEU A 473 3.97 -3.37 -20.19
C LEU A 473 4.37 -2.11 -20.96
N GLY A 474 3.55 -1.06 -20.89
CA GLY A 474 3.84 0.23 -21.52
C GLY A 474 5.09 0.88 -20.95
N MET A 475 5.26 0.85 -19.62
CA MET A 475 6.43 1.41 -18.96
C MET A 475 7.71 0.62 -19.26
N ILE A 476 7.64 -0.71 -19.36
CA ILE A 476 8.75 -1.53 -19.87
C ILE A 476 9.15 -1.09 -21.27
N GLY A 477 8.17 -0.90 -22.17
CA GLY A 477 8.41 -0.46 -23.55
C GLY A 477 9.05 0.92 -23.66
N VAL A 478 8.56 1.91 -22.90
CA VAL A 478 9.14 3.26 -22.85
C VAL A 478 10.60 3.22 -22.40
N PHE A 479 10.89 2.53 -21.30
CA PHE A 479 12.25 2.46 -20.76
C PHE A 479 13.18 1.67 -21.68
N HIS A 480 12.67 0.64 -22.35
CA HIS A 480 13.44 -0.07 -23.35
C HIS A 480 13.76 0.81 -24.57
N ARG A 481 12.81 1.63 -25.04
CA ARG A 481 13.01 2.51 -26.20
C ARG A 481 13.95 3.69 -25.89
N PHE A 482 13.80 4.30 -24.72
CA PHE A 482 14.44 5.58 -24.40
C PHE A 482 15.53 5.50 -23.33
N LEU A 483 15.78 4.36 -22.66
CA LEU A 483 16.75 4.27 -21.58
C LEU A 483 17.58 2.96 -21.63
N ASN A 484 17.75 2.38 -22.81
CA ASN A 484 18.53 1.14 -23.00
C ASN A 484 20.06 1.34 -23.03
N TRP A 485 20.55 2.58 -23.08
CA TRP A 485 21.97 2.87 -23.16
C TRP A 485 22.63 3.05 -21.79
N GLN A 486 23.96 2.92 -21.77
CA GLN A 486 24.75 3.15 -20.57
C GLN A 486 24.86 4.66 -20.27
N ASN A 487 24.28 5.10 -19.16
CA ASN A 487 24.37 6.48 -18.68
C ASN A 487 24.75 6.50 -17.18
N GLN A 488 25.78 7.27 -16.83
CA GLN A 488 26.26 7.37 -15.45
C GLN A 488 25.25 8.03 -14.52
N THR A 489 24.51 9.04 -14.99
CA THR A 489 23.47 9.72 -14.21
C THR A 489 22.30 8.79 -13.92
N ILE A 490 21.81 8.07 -14.93
CA ILE A 490 20.74 7.07 -14.75
C ILE A 490 21.19 5.99 -13.77
N ARG A 491 22.44 5.52 -13.90
CA ARG A 491 23.01 4.56 -12.97
C ARG A 491 23.07 5.11 -11.55
N TYR A 492 23.51 6.35 -11.38
CA TYR A 492 23.54 7.01 -10.07
C TYR A 492 22.13 7.10 -9.47
N CYS A 493 21.15 7.55 -10.26
CA CYS A 493 19.75 7.61 -9.84
C CYS A 493 19.25 6.22 -9.42
N ALA A 494 19.49 5.18 -10.22
CA ALA A 494 19.08 3.81 -9.93
C ALA A 494 19.75 3.20 -8.69
N ASP A 495 21.03 3.49 -8.48
CA ASP A 495 21.77 3.04 -7.28
C ASP A 495 21.31 3.82 -6.03
N SER A 496 20.87 5.08 -6.16
CA SER A 496 20.38 5.89 -5.03
C SER A 496 18.90 5.65 -4.68
N ALA A 497 18.07 5.30 -5.67
CA ALA A 497 16.61 5.22 -5.55
C ALA A 497 16.16 4.28 -4.42
N TYR A 498 16.93 3.22 -4.16
CA TYR A 498 16.61 2.28 -3.08
C TYR A 498 16.72 2.92 -1.70
N TRP A 499 17.78 3.70 -1.44
CA TRP A 499 17.92 4.44 -0.17
C TRP A 499 16.90 5.57 -0.05
N LEU A 500 16.74 6.35 -1.13
CA LEU A 500 15.74 7.42 -1.19
C LEU A 500 14.36 6.89 -0.79
N TYR A 501 13.95 5.76 -1.35
CA TYR A 501 12.68 5.14 -1.00
C TYR A 501 12.64 4.53 0.40
N LEU A 502 13.76 4.07 0.96
CA LEU A 502 13.77 3.56 2.33
C LEU A 502 13.54 4.69 3.35
N ALA A 503 14.20 5.83 3.14
CA ALA A 503 14.29 6.94 4.10
C ALA A 503 13.34 8.12 3.84
N HIS A 504 12.57 8.13 2.75
CA HIS A 504 11.74 9.29 2.40
C HIS A 504 10.62 9.62 3.38
N LEU A 505 9.93 8.61 3.92
CA LEU A 505 8.65 8.84 4.56
C LEU A 505 8.72 9.79 5.78
N PRO A 506 9.72 9.68 6.70
CA PRO A 506 9.79 10.60 7.84
C PRO A 506 10.02 12.04 7.38
N LEU A 507 10.84 12.20 6.34
CA LEU A 507 11.16 13.50 5.78
C LEU A 507 9.95 14.12 5.07
N VAL A 508 9.21 13.31 4.31
CA VAL A 508 7.98 13.73 3.63
C VAL A 508 6.94 14.19 4.64
N VAL A 509 6.66 13.40 5.68
CA VAL A 509 5.69 13.78 6.72
C VAL A 509 6.14 15.02 7.47
N TRP A 510 7.43 15.13 7.80
CA TRP A 510 7.97 16.31 8.48
C TRP A 510 7.81 17.58 7.63
N THR A 511 8.19 17.53 6.35
CA THR A 511 8.05 18.67 5.44
C THR A 511 6.59 19.02 5.13
N GLN A 512 5.70 18.02 5.02
CA GLN A 512 4.24 18.24 4.94
C GLN A 512 3.73 19.01 6.15
N GLY A 513 4.14 18.61 7.36
CA GLY A 513 3.77 19.30 8.61
C GLY A 513 4.24 20.77 8.65
N LEU A 514 5.39 21.09 8.04
CA LEU A 514 5.90 22.47 7.99
C LEU A 514 5.11 23.38 7.04
N VAL A 515 4.62 22.84 5.92
CA VAL A 515 3.94 23.62 4.87
C VAL A 515 2.42 23.59 4.99
N ARG A 516 1.88 22.77 5.90
CA ARG A 516 0.44 22.50 6.08
C ARG A 516 -0.41 23.76 6.10
N ASP A 517 0.03 24.76 6.86
CA ASP A 517 -0.72 25.98 7.16
C ASP A 517 -0.33 27.16 6.25
N TRP A 518 0.52 26.92 5.24
CA TRP A 518 0.94 27.98 4.32
C TRP A 518 -0.20 28.41 3.37
N PRO A 519 -0.37 29.71 3.08
CA PRO A 519 -1.43 30.23 2.21
C PRO A 519 -1.04 30.10 0.73
N MET A 520 -0.75 28.88 0.27
CA MET A 520 -0.36 28.61 -1.12
C MET A 520 -1.21 27.48 -1.73
N PRO A 521 -1.37 27.43 -3.06
CA PRO A 521 -2.05 26.33 -3.73
C PRO A 521 -1.38 24.98 -3.48
N ALA A 522 -2.18 23.92 -3.39
CA ALA A 522 -1.72 22.55 -3.14
C ALA A 522 -0.64 22.06 -4.12
N LEU A 523 -0.78 22.35 -5.42
CA LEU A 523 0.22 21.97 -6.44
C LEU A 523 1.61 22.61 -6.22
N VAL A 524 1.63 23.86 -5.74
CA VAL A 524 2.87 24.58 -5.44
C VAL A 524 3.53 23.96 -4.22
N LYS A 525 2.75 23.72 -3.16
CA LYS A 525 3.25 23.03 -1.95
C LYS A 525 3.76 21.63 -2.27
N PHE A 526 3.01 20.84 -3.04
CA PHE A 526 3.41 19.51 -3.51
C PHE A 526 4.77 19.53 -4.22
N SER A 527 4.97 20.50 -5.13
CA SER A 527 6.23 20.67 -5.86
C SER A 527 7.38 21.02 -4.92
N LEU A 528 7.14 21.93 -3.96
CA LEU A 528 8.13 22.32 -2.95
C LEU A 528 8.50 21.16 -2.02
N VAL A 529 7.52 20.43 -1.49
CA VAL A 529 7.72 19.24 -0.64
C VAL A 529 8.51 18.18 -1.40
N THR A 530 8.11 17.88 -2.64
CA THR A 530 8.77 16.85 -3.45
C THR A 530 10.22 17.23 -3.77
N ALA A 531 10.47 18.46 -4.24
CA ALA A 531 11.81 18.93 -4.57
C ALA A 531 12.72 19.03 -3.33
N GLY A 532 12.22 19.62 -2.24
CA GLY A 532 12.94 19.76 -0.99
C GLY A 532 13.30 18.40 -0.39
N CYS A 533 12.34 17.46 -0.36
CA CYS A 533 12.60 16.09 0.07
C CYS A 533 13.63 15.40 -0.81
N MET A 534 13.55 15.56 -2.13
CA MET A 534 14.49 14.92 -3.06
C MET A 534 15.92 15.40 -2.83
N VAL A 535 16.13 16.71 -2.66
CA VAL A 535 17.46 17.29 -2.38
C VAL A 535 18.03 16.72 -1.08
N LEU A 536 17.24 16.72 -0.01
CA LEU A 536 17.65 16.21 1.30
C LEU A 536 17.90 14.69 1.28
N LEU A 537 17.11 13.91 0.55
CA LEU A 537 17.33 12.47 0.40
C LEU A 537 18.57 12.13 -0.42
N VAL A 538 18.83 12.89 -1.49
CA VAL A 538 20.07 12.75 -2.27
C VAL A 538 21.28 13.14 -1.43
N ALA A 539 21.19 14.21 -0.64
CA ALA A 539 22.24 14.59 0.30
C ALA A 539 22.49 13.51 1.37
N SER A 540 21.43 12.94 1.96
CA SER A 540 21.55 11.85 2.93
C SER A 540 22.18 10.60 2.32
N TYR A 541 21.83 10.25 1.07
CA TYR A 541 22.49 9.17 0.34
C TYR A 541 23.99 9.43 0.17
N GLN A 542 24.38 10.63 -0.26
CA GLN A 542 25.78 10.99 -0.49
C GLN A 542 26.62 10.91 0.80
N LEU A 543 26.09 11.43 1.91
CA LEU A 543 26.81 11.55 3.18
C LEU A 543 26.80 10.24 3.98
N LEU A 544 25.65 9.57 4.10
CA LEU A 544 25.47 8.47 5.04
C LEU A 544 25.63 7.09 4.40
N VAL A 545 25.42 6.97 3.09
CA VAL A 545 25.30 5.66 2.42
C VAL A 545 26.39 5.44 1.39
N ARG A 546 26.59 6.40 0.48
CA ARG A 546 27.32 6.19 -0.77
C ARG A 546 28.73 5.64 -0.58
N HIS A 547 29.41 6.07 0.47
CA HIS A 547 30.81 5.72 0.78
C HIS A 547 30.96 4.83 2.02
N THR A 548 29.86 4.34 2.60
CA THR A 548 29.86 3.55 3.83
C THR A 548 29.68 2.06 3.55
N TRP A 549 29.78 1.24 4.60
CA TRP A 549 29.47 -0.20 4.54
C TRP A 549 28.02 -0.43 4.10
N LEU A 550 27.10 0.47 4.46
CA LEU A 550 25.70 0.41 4.07
C LEU A 550 25.54 0.57 2.55
N GLY A 551 26.27 1.48 1.91
CA GLY A 551 26.30 1.58 0.45
C GLY A 551 26.83 0.32 -0.23
N LYS A 552 27.86 -0.32 0.33
CA LYS A 552 28.37 -1.61 -0.17
C LYS A 552 27.33 -2.73 -0.02
N LEU A 553 26.57 -2.73 1.07
CA LEU A 553 25.48 -3.69 1.30
C LEU A 553 24.35 -3.49 0.28
N LEU A 554 23.86 -2.26 0.12
CA LEU A 554 22.71 -1.94 -0.73
C LEU A 554 23.03 -2.11 -2.22
N ASN A 555 24.19 -1.61 -2.68
CA ASN A 555 24.53 -1.50 -4.10
C ASN A 555 25.61 -2.48 -4.57
N GLY A 556 26.22 -3.23 -3.66
CA GLY A 556 27.34 -4.13 -3.94
C GLY A 556 28.69 -3.41 -3.95
N PRO A 557 29.81 -4.17 -3.99
CA PRO A 557 31.15 -3.61 -4.04
C PRO A 557 31.37 -2.82 -5.34
N ARG A 558 31.83 -1.57 -5.23
CA ARG A 558 32.27 -0.80 -6.40
C ARG A 558 33.62 -1.34 -6.85
N LYS A 559 33.76 -1.55 -8.15
CA LYS A 559 35.09 -1.46 -8.79
C LYS A 559 35.50 0.00 -8.67
N ILE A 560 36.55 0.27 -7.91
CA ILE A 560 37.25 1.56 -7.96
C ILE A 560 37.73 1.63 -9.42
N LEU A 561 37.13 2.54 -10.19
CA LEU A 561 37.62 2.90 -11.52
C LEU A 561 38.70 3.94 -11.34
#